data_AF-A0A7W2B0C7-F1
#
_entry.id   AF-A0A7W2B0C7-F1
#
_cell.length_a   1.000
_cell.length_b   1.000
_cell.length_c   1.000
_cell.angle_alpha   90.00
_cell.angle_beta   90.00
_cell.angle_gamma   90.00
#
_symmetry.space_group_name_H-M   'P 1'
#
loop_
_entity.id
_entity.type
_entity.pdbx_description
1 polymer ?
#
loop_
_entity_poly.entity_id
_entity_poly.type
_entity_poly.pdbx_seq_one_letter_code
_entity_poly.pdbx_strand_id
1 'polypeptide(L)'
;MSKKLIFLTIIAFVATVAITYFGFIKEYEPHQPIAFSHKIHSGVNNIPCTYCHSYVAKSSQPGIPSVMECMGCHTYVKAEYDSNDPERLREYKGEVIDPNNYLYDNRKRIVFEEEIKKLTGYWERKEPIVWVNYHYVAEHAKFPHKPHIRYGLECTTCHGNVDEVDIPKPIVKIQMGWCISCHEEKLDANFKEIEANHKGISELSDLDKRIMSHTGRIRSDKLYKDYDHKLGDKHSNKDYAPKLINIEKEVAWLKDCSTCHY
;
A
#
# COMPACT_ATOMS: atom_id res chain seq x y z
N MET A 1 -48.84 20.53 6.66
CA MET A 1 -48.17 20.59 5.34
C MET A 1 -48.95 19.72 4.36
N SER A 2 -49.29 20.19 3.15
CA SER A 2 -50.12 19.39 2.23
C SER A 2 -49.34 18.16 1.71
N LYS A 3 -50.02 17.04 1.46
CA LYS A 3 -49.38 15.82 0.91
C LYS A 3 -48.61 16.11 -0.39
N LYS A 4 -49.08 17.07 -1.20
CA LYS A 4 -48.40 17.54 -2.42
C LYS A 4 -47.08 18.26 -2.11
N LEU A 5 -47.05 19.09 -1.07
CA LEU A 5 -45.84 19.81 -0.69
C LEU A 5 -44.77 18.86 -0.15
N ILE A 6 -45.16 17.85 0.64
CA ILE A 6 -44.26 16.79 1.13
C ILE A 6 -43.65 16.00 -0.05
N PHE A 7 -44.48 15.61 -1.01
CA PHE A 7 -44.04 14.84 -2.19
C PHE A 7 -43.02 15.62 -3.05
N LEU A 8 -43.28 16.91 -3.29
CA LEU A 8 -42.36 17.77 -4.05
C LEU A 8 -41.02 17.97 -3.32
N THR A 9 -41.03 18.15 -2.00
CA THR A 9 -39.78 18.25 -1.21
C THR A 9 -38.96 16.96 -1.24
N ILE A 10 -39.61 15.79 -1.20
CA ILE A 10 -38.91 14.50 -1.29
C ILE A 10 -38.27 14.34 -2.68
N ILE A 11 -38.99 14.68 -3.75
CA ILE A 11 -38.44 14.62 -5.11
C ILE A 11 -37.24 15.56 -5.26
N ALA A 12 -37.35 16.80 -4.78
CA ALA A 12 -36.25 17.76 -4.85
C ALA A 12 -35.03 17.29 -4.04
N PHE A 13 -35.25 16.71 -2.85
CA PHE A 13 -34.18 16.14 -2.03
C PHE A 13 -33.51 14.95 -2.72
N VAL A 14 -34.27 13.98 -3.23
CA VAL A 14 -33.74 12.82 -3.95
C VAL A 14 -32.99 13.25 -5.23
N ALA A 15 -33.55 14.18 -6.00
CA ALA A 15 -32.88 14.72 -7.18
C ALA A 15 -31.58 15.44 -6.81
N THR A 16 -31.56 16.21 -5.73
CA THR A 16 -30.34 16.87 -5.24
C THR A 16 -29.30 15.84 -4.82
N VAL A 17 -29.67 14.83 -4.01
CA VAL A 17 -28.75 13.76 -3.60
C VAL A 17 -28.22 13.01 -4.83
N ALA A 18 -29.07 12.66 -5.79
CA ALA A 18 -28.66 12.01 -7.03
C ALA A 18 -27.72 12.89 -7.87
N ILE A 19 -28.04 14.17 -8.08
CA ILE A 19 -27.16 15.12 -8.80
C ILE A 19 -25.83 15.29 -8.08
N THR A 20 -25.84 15.34 -6.74
CA THR A 20 -24.62 15.48 -5.96
C THR A 20 -23.75 14.23 -6.08
N TYR A 21 -24.36 13.05 -5.91
CA TYR A 21 -23.69 11.76 -5.98
C TYR A 21 -23.16 11.45 -7.38
N PHE A 22 -24.01 11.56 -8.42
CA PHE A 22 -23.64 11.22 -9.80
C PHE A 22 -22.91 12.35 -10.55
N GLY A 23 -23.12 13.62 -10.17
CA GLY A 23 -22.54 14.78 -10.84
C GLY A 23 -21.22 15.27 -10.26
N PHE A 24 -21.00 15.11 -8.94
CA PHE A 24 -19.81 15.63 -8.26
C PHE A 24 -18.93 14.56 -7.62
N ILE A 25 -19.47 13.37 -7.27
CA ILE A 25 -18.68 12.22 -6.80
C ILE A 25 -18.37 11.29 -7.99
N LYS A 26 -17.96 11.85 -9.13
CA LYS A 26 -17.34 11.04 -10.18
C LYS A 26 -15.97 10.61 -9.65
N GLU A 27 -15.65 9.33 -9.73
CA GLU A 27 -14.36 8.79 -9.28
C GLU A 27 -13.22 9.64 -9.86
N TYR A 28 -12.38 10.17 -8.98
CA TYR A 28 -11.25 11.02 -9.35
C TYR A 28 -10.22 10.16 -10.08
N GLU A 29 -10.09 10.38 -11.38
CA GLU A 29 -9.12 9.70 -12.23
C GLU A 29 -8.12 10.73 -12.74
N PRO A 30 -6.93 10.80 -12.14
CA PRO A 30 -5.96 11.80 -12.53
C PRO A 30 -5.42 11.47 -13.92
N HIS A 31 -5.57 12.41 -14.86
CA HIS A 31 -4.94 12.31 -16.17
C HIS A 31 -3.43 12.39 -16.00
N GLN A 32 -2.74 11.30 -16.28
CA GLN A 32 -1.28 11.24 -16.20
C GLN A 32 -0.62 11.87 -17.44
N PRO A 33 0.60 12.42 -17.31
CA PRO A 33 1.31 12.99 -18.46
C PRO A 33 1.65 11.96 -19.55
N ILE A 34 1.84 10.71 -19.14
CA ILE A 34 2.10 9.55 -20.00
C ILE A 34 1.13 8.45 -19.57
N ALA A 35 0.52 7.75 -20.54
CA ALA A 35 -0.35 6.61 -20.28
C ALA A 35 0.47 5.36 -19.90
N PHE A 36 1.15 5.42 -18.76
CA PHE A 36 1.90 4.30 -18.21
C PHE A 36 0.95 3.20 -17.75
N SER A 37 1.27 1.94 -18.05
CA SER A 37 0.49 0.76 -17.62
C SER A 37 1.32 -0.12 -16.69
N HIS A 38 0.88 -0.29 -15.44
CA HIS A 38 1.48 -1.27 -14.53
C HIS A 38 1.21 -2.70 -15.00
N LYS A 39 0.07 -2.93 -15.67
CA LYS A 39 -0.28 -4.21 -16.27
C LYS A 39 0.77 -4.69 -17.28
N ILE A 40 1.21 -3.82 -18.18
CA ILE A 40 2.26 -4.18 -19.16
C ILE A 40 3.60 -4.43 -18.47
N HIS A 41 4.00 -3.58 -17.53
CA HIS A 41 5.33 -3.67 -16.92
C HIS A 41 5.43 -4.79 -15.88
N SER A 42 4.54 -4.82 -14.89
CA SER A 42 4.56 -5.77 -13.79
C SER A 42 3.82 -7.06 -14.09
N GLY A 43 2.67 -7.01 -14.77
CA GLY A 43 1.85 -8.20 -15.04
C GLY A 43 2.38 -9.01 -16.21
N VAL A 44 2.46 -8.39 -17.39
CA VAL A 44 2.86 -9.07 -18.64
C VAL A 44 4.35 -9.37 -18.65
N ASN A 45 5.18 -8.36 -18.34
CA ASN A 45 6.63 -8.48 -18.40
C ASN A 45 7.28 -8.92 -17.08
N ASN A 46 6.49 -9.14 -16.02
CA ASN A 46 6.95 -9.63 -14.72
C ASN A 46 8.08 -8.77 -14.09
N ILE A 47 8.11 -7.47 -14.37
CA ILE A 47 9.08 -6.56 -13.75
C ILE A 47 8.73 -6.39 -12.27
N PRO A 48 9.66 -6.67 -11.34
CA PRO A 48 9.39 -6.55 -9.90
C PRO A 48 9.05 -5.11 -9.49
N CYS A 49 8.10 -4.94 -8.57
CA CYS A 49 7.68 -3.62 -8.07
C CYS A 49 8.86 -2.77 -7.55
N THR A 50 9.83 -3.42 -6.91
CA THR A 50 11.01 -2.80 -6.30
C THR A 50 12.06 -2.35 -7.31
N TYR A 51 11.93 -2.74 -8.57
CA TYR A 51 12.80 -2.25 -9.63
C TYR A 51 12.59 -0.74 -9.82
N CYS A 52 11.36 -0.34 -10.11
CA CYS A 52 11.00 1.07 -10.27
C CYS A 52 10.84 1.80 -8.92
N HIS A 53 10.25 1.15 -7.91
CA HIS A 53 10.04 1.72 -6.58
C HIS A 53 11.17 1.33 -5.61
N SER A 54 12.40 1.62 -6.00
CA SER A 54 13.62 1.13 -5.33
C SER A 54 13.85 1.68 -3.91
N TYR A 55 13.15 2.76 -3.53
CA TYR A 55 13.26 3.36 -2.20
C TYR A 55 12.26 2.82 -1.18
N VAL A 56 11.32 1.96 -1.59
CA VAL A 56 10.24 1.44 -0.71
C VAL A 56 10.75 0.77 0.57
N ALA A 57 11.89 0.07 0.50
CA ALA A 57 12.50 -0.58 1.66
C ALA A 57 13.48 0.31 2.44
N LYS A 58 13.84 1.47 1.89
CA LYS A 58 14.95 2.32 2.39
C LYS A 58 14.46 3.63 3.00
N SER A 59 13.34 4.14 2.52
CA SER A 59 12.80 5.46 2.85
C SER A 59 11.38 5.38 3.42
N SER A 60 10.91 6.47 4.01
CA SER A 60 9.50 6.64 4.37
C SER A 60 8.61 6.74 3.12
N GLN A 61 9.14 7.35 2.07
CA GLN A 61 8.47 7.50 0.77
C GLN A 61 9.05 6.49 -0.24
N PRO A 62 8.21 5.73 -0.97
CA PRO A 62 8.68 4.72 -1.90
C PRO A 62 9.33 5.32 -3.16
N GLY A 63 9.04 6.60 -3.42
CA GLY A 63 9.50 7.34 -4.60
C GLY A 63 8.73 6.94 -5.86
N ILE A 64 8.64 7.89 -6.80
CA ILE A 64 8.25 7.61 -8.18
C ILE A 64 9.56 7.50 -8.98
N PRO A 65 9.70 6.51 -9.88
CA PRO A 65 10.92 6.37 -10.68
C PRO A 65 11.26 7.66 -11.42
N SER A 66 12.56 7.95 -11.50
CA SER A 66 13.06 9.04 -12.34
C SER A 66 12.95 8.66 -13.82
N VAL A 67 13.01 9.65 -14.71
CA VAL A 67 13.03 9.42 -16.17
C VAL A 67 14.19 8.49 -16.57
N MET A 68 15.31 8.53 -15.84
CA MET A 68 16.46 7.66 -16.07
C MET A 68 16.12 6.17 -15.91
N GLU A 69 15.26 5.81 -14.95
CA GLU A 69 14.85 4.42 -14.72
C GLU A 69 14.07 3.89 -15.93
N CYS A 70 13.19 4.73 -16.49
CA CYS A 70 12.44 4.40 -17.70
C CYS A 70 13.39 4.25 -18.90
N MET A 71 14.30 5.21 -19.06
CA MET A 71 15.24 5.21 -20.19
C MET A 71 16.27 4.09 -20.11
N GLY A 72 16.57 3.54 -18.94
CA GLY A 72 17.47 2.39 -18.80
C GLY A 72 17.05 1.19 -19.67
N CYS A 73 15.76 1.01 -19.89
CA CYS A 73 15.23 0.02 -20.82
C CYS A 73 14.80 0.65 -22.15
N HIS A 74 14.09 1.78 -22.12
CA HIS A 74 13.48 2.38 -23.32
C HIS A 74 14.47 3.03 -24.30
N THR A 75 15.77 3.05 -23.99
CA THR A 75 16.82 3.27 -24.99
C THR A 75 16.93 2.13 -26.01
N TYR A 76 16.60 0.91 -25.59
CA TYR A 76 16.72 -0.31 -26.41
C TYR A 76 15.35 -0.92 -26.73
N VAL A 77 14.42 -0.83 -25.77
CA VAL A 77 13.04 -1.27 -25.91
C VAL A 77 12.24 -0.13 -26.55
N LYS A 78 12.30 -0.11 -27.88
CA LYS A 78 11.43 0.75 -28.66
C LYS A 78 10.06 0.09 -28.77
N ALA A 79 9.02 0.83 -28.41
CA ALA A 79 7.66 0.53 -28.87
C ALA A 79 7.50 0.99 -30.34
N GLU A 80 8.45 0.65 -31.21
CA GLU A 80 8.45 1.05 -32.62
C GLU A 80 7.25 0.40 -33.33
N TYR A 81 6.45 1.24 -33.98
CA TYR A 81 5.34 0.89 -34.86
C TYR A 81 5.89 0.20 -36.10
N ASP A 82 5.57 -1.09 -36.25
CA ASP A 82 5.52 -1.72 -37.56
C ASP A 82 4.09 -2.18 -37.79
N SER A 83 3.42 -1.60 -38.78
CA SER A 83 2.06 -1.97 -39.17
C SER A 83 1.98 -3.36 -39.81
N ASN A 84 3.11 -3.98 -40.13
CA ASN A 84 3.20 -5.23 -40.87
C ASN A 84 3.81 -6.39 -40.07
N ASP A 85 4.04 -6.22 -38.76
CA ASP A 85 4.63 -7.26 -37.91
C ASP A 85 3.60 -7.88 -36.95
N PRO A 86 2.93 -8.98 -37.34
CA PRO A 86 1.96 -9.67 -36.49
C PRO A 86 2.58 -10.39 -35.29
N GLU A 87 3.91 -10.58 -35.21
CA GLU A 87 4.56 -11.22 -34.04
C GLU A 87 4.51 -10.33 -32.77
N ARG A 88 4.15 -9.04 -32.92
CA ARG A 88 3.98 -8.13 -31.78
C ARG A 88 2.64 -8.21 -31.06
N LEU A 89 1.64 -8.92 -31.60
CA LEU A 89 0.39 -9.16 -30.89
C LEU A 89 0.62 -10.19 -29.79
N ARG A 90 0.59 -9.73 -28.53
CA ARG A 90 0.70 -10.62 -27.37
C ARG A 90 -0.66 -10.91 -26.79
N GLU A 91 -0.87 -12.11 -26.29
CA GLU A 91 -2.05 -12.42 -25.47
C GLU A 91 -1.64 -12.52 -24.00
N TYR A 92 -2.39 -11.87 -23.12
CA TYR A 92 -2.23 -11.98 -21.68
C TYR A 92 -3.58 -12.10 -21.01
N LYS A 93 -3.80 -13.19 -20.27
CA LYS A 93 -5.07 -13.49 -19.57
C LYS A 93 -6.32 -13.39 -20.49
N GLY A 94 -6.19 -13.81 -21.76
CA GLY A 94 -7.28 -13.78 -22.74
C GLY A 94 -7.50 -12.43 -23.42
N GLU A 95 -6.64 -11.44 -23.17
CA GLU A 95 -6.68 -10.13 -23.83
C GLU A 95 -5.52 -9.97 -24.81
N VAL A 96 -5.84 -9.46 -26.00
CA VAL A 96 -4.84 -9.11 -27.02
C VAL A 96 -4.24 -7.74 -26.71
N ILE A 97 -2.94 -7.70 -26.55
CA ILE A 97 -2.13 -6.50 -26.39
C ILE A 97 -1.58 -6.14 -27.78
N ASP A 98 -2.23 -5.17 -28.40
CA ASP A 98 -1.79 -4.55 -29.66
C ASP A 98 -1.07 -3.23 -29.35
N PRO A 99 0.25 -3.12 -29.55
CA PRO A 99 1.00 -1.87 -29.33
C PRO A 99 0.51 -0.67 -30.16
N ASN A 100 -0.16 -0.93 -31.29
CA ASN A 100 -0.66 0.08 -32.21
C ASN A 100 -2.13 0.46 -31.93
N ASN A 101 -2.81 -0.30 -31.07
CA ASN A 101 -4.23 -0.11 -30.81
C ASN A 101 -4.65 -0.62 -29.42
N TYR A 102 -3.82 -0.34 -28.42
CA TYR A 102 -4.01 -0.86 -27.07
C TYR A 102 -5.20 -0.20 -26.41
N LEU A 103 -6.17 -1.00 -25.95
CA LEU A 103 -7.32 -0.50 -25.21
C LEU A 103 -6.94 -0.25 -23.75
N TYR A 104 -6.49 0.96 -23.47
CA TYR A 104 -6.07 1.42 -22.14
C TYR A 104 -7.27 1.53 -21.20
N ASP A 105 -7.28 0.68 -20.16
CA ASP A 105 -8.34 0.57 -19.13
C ASP A 105 -9.75 0.51 -19.72
N ASN A 106 -9.92 -0.24 -20.82
CA ASN A 106 -11.21 -0.45 -21.49
C ASN A 106 -11.93 0.81 -22.01
N ARG A 107 -11.25 1.96 -22.08
CA ARG A 107 -11.89 3.25 -22.38
C ARG A 107 -11.27 4.02 -23.53
N LYS A 108 -9.95 3.92 -23.71
CA LYS A 108 -9.24 4.72 -24.72
C LYS A 108 -8.24 3.85 -25.46
N ARG A 109 -8.24 3.94 -26.78
CA ARG A 109 -7.21 3.31 -27.61
C ARG A 109 -5.98 4.22 -27.66
N ILE A 110 -4.80 3.65 -27.37
CA ILE A 110 -3.51 4.35 -27.41
C ILE A 110 -2.52 3.59 -28.30
N VAL A 111 -1.52 4.33 -28.79
CA VAL A 111 -0.38 3.80 -29.52
C VAL A 111 0.84 3.92 -28.61
N PHE A 112 1.52 2.81 -28.33
CA PHE A 112 2.66 2.82 -27.40
C PHE A 112 3.81 3.71 -27.88
N GLU A 113 4.06 3.78 -29.20
CA GLU A 113 5.11 4.64 -29.75
C GLU A 113 4.89 6.11 -29.37
N GLU A 114 3.65 6.60 -29.41
CA GLU A 114 3.33 7.98 -29.06
C GLU A 114 3.56 8.27 -27.57
N GLU A 115 3.33 7.29 -26.69
CA GLU A 115 3.65 7.41 -25.27
C GLU A 115 5.16 7.36 -25.02
N ILE A 116 5.91 6.55 -25.78
CA ILE A 116 7.38 6.56 -25.74
C ILE A 116 7.95 7.88 -26.25
N LYS A 117 7.39 8.49 -27.30
CA LYS A 117 7.80 9.84 -27.76
C LYS A 117 7.64 10.90 -26.67
N LYS A 118 6.59 10.82 -25.85
CA LYS A 118 6.44 11.70 -24.69
C LYS A 118 7.56 11.47 -23.68
N LEU A 119 7.84 10.21 -23.33
CA LEU A 119 8.93 9.83 -22.42
C LEU A 119 10.29 10.35 -22.91
N THR A 120 10.64 10.10 -24.17
CA THR A 120 11.90 10.57 -24.75
C THR A 120 11.98 12.08 -24.77
N GLY A 121 10.86 12.78 -24.99
CA GLY A 121 10.80 14.24 -24.88
C GLY A 121 11.17 14.74 -23.48
N TYR A 122 10.69 14.10 -22.40
CA TYR A 122 11.11 14.45 -21.03
C TYR A 122 12.61 14.19 -20.81
N TRP A 123 13.12 13.07 -21.32
CA TRP A 123 14.53 12.72 -21.25
C TRP A 123 15.43 13.73 -21.94
N GLU A 124 15.12 14.10 -23.18
CA GLU A 124 15.90 15.04 -23.99
C GLU A 124 15.95 16.44 -23.37
N ARG A 125 14.81 16.90 -22.83
CA ARG A 125 14.73 18.19 -22.12
C ARG A 125 15.32 18.14 -20.71
N LYS A 126 15.71 16.95 -20.22
CA LYS A 126 16.19 16.73 -18.84
C LYS A 126 15.17 17.20 -17.79
N GLU A 127 13.90 17.06 -18.12
CA GLU A 127 12.78 17.46 -17.26
C GLU A 127 12.20 16.24 -16.54
N PRO A 128 11.83 16.38 -15.26
CA PRO A 128 11.09 15.32 -14.58
C PRO A 128 9.67 15.19 -15.16
N ILE A 129 9.14 13.98 -15.17
CA ILE A 129 7.72 13.77 -15.45
C ILE A 129 6.92 14.25 -14.23
N VAL A 130 6.00 15.19 -14.44
CA VAL A 130 5.14 15.75 -13.39
C VAL A 130 3.95 14.83 -13.17
N TRP A 131 4.19 13.68 -12.52
CA TRP A 131 3.17 12.70 -12.21
C TRP A 131 2.10 13.27 -11.28
N VAL A 132 0.85 12.89 -11.51
CA VAL A 132 -0.24 13.23 -10.59
C VAL A 132 -0.35 12.10 -9.57
N ASN A 133 -0.03 12.40 -8.31
CA ASN A 133 -0.17 11.44 -7.23
C ASN A 133 -1.66 11.15 -6.95
N TYR A 134 -1.99 9.88 -6.78
CA TYR A 134 -3.35 9.38 -6.57
C TYR A 134 -3.51 8.60 -5.26
N HIS A 135 -2.41 8.19 -4.62
CA HIS A 135 -2.41 7.62 -3.27
C HIS A 135 -1.97 8.70 -2.28
N TYR A 136 -2.93 9.20 -1.51
CA TYR A 136 -2.70 10.25 -0.54
C TYR A 136 -3.12 9.80 0.86
N VAL A 137 -2.20 9.95 1.79
CA VAL A 137 -2.48 9.95 3.24
C VAL A 137 -2.43 11.41 3.67
N ALA A 138 -3.36 11.83 4.54
CA ALA A 138 -3.43 13.21 5.00
C ALA A 138 -2.11 13.68 5.66
N GLU A 139 -1.72 14.94 5.48
CA GLU A 139 -0.39 15.44 5.91
C GLU A 139 -0.16 15.34 7.42
N HIS A 140 -1.23 15.39 8.21
CA HIS A 140 -1.18 15.22 9.66
C HIS A 140 -0.96 13.76 10.09
N ALA A 141 -0.96 12.82 9.14
CA ALA A 141 -0.68 11.42 9.35
C ALA A 141 0.65 11.01 8.70
N LYS A 142 1.37 10.09 9.35
CA LYS A 142 2.65 9.53 8.95
C LYS A 142 2.42 8.12 8.43
N PHE A 143 3.00 7.80 7.28
CA PHE A 143 3.00 6.45 6.74
C PHE A 143 4.37 6.10 6.13
N PRO A 144 5.35 5.71 6.96
CA PRO A 144 6.65 5.27 6.44
C PRO A 144 6.55 3.85 5.85
N HIS A 145 6.99 3.64 4.62
CA HIS A 145 6.93 2.30 3.98
C HIS A 145 7.91 1.30 4.62
N LYS A 146 9.12 1.75 4.97
CA LYS A 146 10.20 0.87 5.49
C LYS A 146 9.77 -0.08 6.63
N PRO A 147 9.11 0.36 7.72
CA PRO A 147 8.64 -0.55 8.76
C PRO A 147 7.67 -1.63 8.27
N HIS A 148 6.75 -1.27 7.36
CA HIS A 148 5.76 -2.20 6.80
C HIS A 148 6.41 -3.26 5.90
N ILE A 149 7.37 -2.85 5.08
CA ILE A 149 8.15 -3.77 4.24
C ILE A 149 9.04 -4.66 5.11
N ARG A 150 9.67 -4.11 6.15
CA ARG A 150 10.53 -4.87 7.07
C ARG A 150 9.76 -5.93 7.85
N TYR A 151 8.51 -5.64 8.20
CA TYR A 151 7.58 -6.62 8.76
C TYR A 151 7.29 -7.80 7.81
N GLY A 152 7.52 -7.62 6.51
CA GLY A 152 7.24 -8.62 5.48
C GLY A 152 5.83 -8.54 4.90
N LEU A 153 5.20 -7.35 4.91
CA LEU A 153 3.92 -7.17 4.23
C LEU A 153 4.11 -7.15 2.71
N GLU A 154 3.29 -7.92 2.00
CA GLU A 154 3.23 -7.88 0.54
C GLU A 154 2.69 -6.54 0.05
N CYS A 155 3.22 -6.05 -1.08
CA CYS A 155 2.82 -4.77 -1.68
C CYS A 155 1.30 -4.73 -1.99
N THR A 156 0.76 -5.87 -2.41
CA THR A 156 -0.65 -6.06 -2.76
C THR A 156 -1.58 -5.96 -1.56
N THR A 157 -1.08 -6.14 -0.33
CA THR A 157 -1.85 -5.93 0.90
C THR A 157 -2.42 -4.52 0.98
N CYS A 158 -1.61 -3.53 0.59
CA CYS A 158 -1.96 -2.11 0.68
C CYS A 158 -2.38 -1.53 -0.67
N HIS A 159 -1.80 -1.99 -1.78
CA HIS A 159 -2.06 -1.39 -3.10
C HIS A 159 -2.99 -2.21 -3.99
N GLY A 160 -3.38 -3.43 -3.58
CA GLY A 160 -4.14 -4.37 -4.40
C GLY A 160 -3.34 -4.94 -5.56
N ASN A 161 -4.02 -5.55 -6.53
CA ASN A 161 -3.40 -6.14 -7.74
C ASN A 161 -3.04 -5.05 -8.75
N VAL A 162 -2.00 -4.27 -8.45
CA VAL A 162 -1.53 -3.17 -9.32
C VAL A 162 -1.00 -3.69 -10.66
N ASP A 163 -0.53 -4.93 -10.70
CA ASP A 163 -0.06 -5.66 -11.89
C ASP A 163 -1.18 -5.99 -12.89
N GLU A 164 -2.43 -5.68 -12.57
CA GLU A 164 -3.58 -5.80 -13.46
C GLU A 164 -4.12 -4.44 -13.93
N VAL A 165 -3.47 -3.35 -13.50
CA VAL A 165 -4.01 -1.99 -13.68
C VAL A 165 -3.26 -1.21 -14.75
N ASP A 166 -4.01 -0.68 -15.70
CA ASP A 166 -3.53 0.27 -16.69
C ASP A 166 -3.46 1.70 -16.12
N ILE A 167 -4.55 2.18 -15.52
CA ILE A 167 -4.64 3.56 -15.01
C ILE A 167 -4.42 3.60 -13.49
N PRO A 168 -3.52 4.47 -12.99
CA PRO A 168 -3.32 4.61 -11.55
C PRO A 168 -4.61 5.03 -10.83
N LYS A 169 -5.13 4.10 -10.01
CA LYS A 169 -6.30 4.31 -9.15
C LYS A 169 -6.12 3.61 -7.81
N PRO A 170 -6.65 4.16 -6.71
CA PRO A 170 -6.57 3.49 -5.41
C PRO A 170 -7.49 2.27 -5.41
N ILE A 171 -6.91 1.06 -5.41
CA ILE A 171 -7.65 -0.21 -5.34
C ILE A 171 -8.14 -0.45 -3.91
N VAL A 172 -7.24 -0.23 -2.93
CA VAL A 172 -7.54 -0.35 -1.51
C VAL A 172 -7.74 1.04 -0.91
N LYS A 173 -8.82 1.22 -0.16
CA LYS A 173 -9.10 2.46 0.55
C LYS A 173 -8.41 2.46 1.91
N ILE A 174 -7.18 2.97 1.94
CA ILE A 174 -6.37 3.10 3.16
C ILE A 174 -6.85 4.31 3.97
N GLN A 175 -7.91 4.12 4.75
CA GLN A 175 -8.42 5.10 5.71
C GLN A 175 -7.99 4.71 7.14
N MET A 176 -8.13 5.63 8.09
CA MET A 176 -7.73 5.39 9.49
C MET A 176 -8.29 4.08 10.06
N GLY A 177 -9.57 3.78 9.81
CA GLY A 177 -10.19 2.53 10.25
C GLY A 177 -9.50 1.29 9.68
N TRP A 178 -9.10 1.32 8.41
CA TRP A 178 -8.35 0.24 7.77
C TRP A 178 -6.97 0.05 8.41
N CYS A 179 -6.24 1.15 8.66
CA CYS A 179 -4.94 1.10 9.34
C CYS A 179 -5.05 0.48 10.73
N ILE A 180 -6.04 0.94 11.51
CA ILE A 180 -6.32 0.44 12.86
C ILE A 180 -6.65 -1.05 12.79
N SER A 181 -7.61 -1.47 11.97
CA SER A 181 -7.99 -2.89 11.87
C SER A 181 -6.82 -3.79 11.49
N CYS A 182 -6.02 -3.39 10.49
CA CYS A 182 -4.84 -4.15 10.07
C CYS A 182 -3.81 -4.29 11.20
N HIS A 183 -3.50 -3.20 11.91
CA HIS A 183 -2.58 -3.23 13.05
C HIS A 183 -3.10 -4.09 14.22
N GLU A 184 -4.42 -4.09 14.47
CA GLU A 184 -5.05 -4.97 15.48
C GLU A 184 -4.90 -6.44 15.10
N GLU A 185 -5.23 -6.78 13.85
CA GLU A 185 -5.14 -8.13 13.33
C GLU A 185 -3.71 -8.69 13.44
N LYS A 186 -2.71 -7.90 13.01
CA LYS A 186 -1.30 -8.32 13.10
C LYS A 186 -0.82 -8.44 14.54
N LEU A 187 -1.28 -7.54 15.41
CA LEU A 187 -0.96 -7.62 16.84
C LEU A 187 -1.55 -8.88 17.49
N ASP A 188 -2.82 -9.18 17.23
CA ASP A 188 -3.49 -10.37 17.75
C ASP A 188 -2.86 -11.66 17.24
N ALA A 189 -2.48 -11.71 15.97
CA ALA A 189 -1.76 -12.84 15.39
C ALA A 189 -0.41 -13.06 16.09
N ASN A 190 0.35 -11.98 16.30
CA ASN A 190 1.65 -12.06 16.98
C ASN A 190 1.49 -12.48 18.45
N PHE A 191 0.49 -11.96 19.17
CA PHE A 191 0.25 -12.38 20.56
C PHE A 191 -0.15 -13.84 20.66
N LYS A 192 -0.97 -14.37 19.74
CA LYS A 192 -1.30 -15.80 19.70
C LYS A 192 -0.07 -16.67 19.47
N GLU A 193 0.83 -16.24 18.59
CA GLU A 193 2.07 -16.97 18.33
C GLU A 193 2.99 -16.99 19.57
N ILE A 194 3.13 -15.86 20.26
CA ILE A 194 3.98 -15.79 21.45
C ILE A 194 3.32 -16.54 22.63
N GLU A 195 2.00 -16.47 22.78
CA GLU A 195 1.25 -17.17 23.84
C GLU A 195 1.47 -18.69 23.79
N ALA A 196 1.61 -19.26 22.60
CA ALA A 196 1.90 -20.69 22.42
C ALA A 196 3.18 -21.13 23.17
N ASN A 197 4.15 -20.23 23.30
CA ASN A 197 5.41 -20.47 24.01
C ASN A 197 5.43 -19.85 25.42
N HIS A 198 4.60 -18.82 25.66
CA HIS A 198 4.55 -18.08 26.90
C HIS A 198 3.10 -17.90 27.38
N LYS A 199 2.56 -18.89 28.09
CA LYS A 199 1.16 -18.91 28.54
C LYS A 199 0.72 -17.72 29.40
N GLY A 200 1.65 -17.00 30.04
CA GLY A 200 1.31 -15.80 30.82
C GLY A 200 0.89 -14.59 29.99
N ILE A 201 1.03 -14.64 28.66
CA ILE A 201 0.64 -13.53 27.76
C ILE A 201 -0.86 -13.26 27.80
N SER A 202 -1.70 -14.30 27.91
CA SER A 202 -3.16 -14.11 28.02
C SER A 202 -3.57 -13.40 29.30
N GLU A 203 -2.72 -13.41 30.32
CA GLU A 203 -2.98 -12.78 31.62
C GLU A 203 -2.45 -11.35 31.72
N LEU A 204 -1.72 -10.87 30.70
CA LEU A 204 -1.21 -9.50 30.66
C LEU A 204 -2.36 -8.50 30.54
N SER A 205 -2.24 -7.40 31.29
CA SER A 205 -3.10 -6.24 31.11
C SER A 205 -2.89 -5.61 29.73
N ASP A 206 -3.86 -4.83 29.25
CA ASP A 206 -3.72 -4.11 27.97
C ASP A 206 -2.54 -3.13 27.98
N LEU A 207 -2.24 -2.55 29.15
CA LEU A 207 -1.06 -1.70 29.32
C LEU A 207 0.24 -2.50 29.21
N ASP A 208 0.30 -3.68 29.82
CA ASP A 208 1.49 -4.56 29.74
C ASP A 208 1.70 -5.03 28.29
N LYS A 209 0.62 -5.39 27.57
CA LYS A 209 0.65 -5.70 26.14
C LYS A 209 1.14 -4.49 25.32
N ARG A 210 0.73 -3.26 25.69
CA ARG A 210 1.21 -2.02 25.05
C ARG A 210 2.68 -1.72 25.26
N ILE A 211 3.15 -1.86 26.48
CA ILE A 211 4.57 -1.70 26.81
C ILE A 211 5.39 -2.76 26.05
N MET A 212 4.91 -4.00 26.02
CA MET A 212 5.57 -5.09 25.32
C MET A 212 5.69 -4.83 23.82
N SER A 213 4.60 -4.43 23.16
CA SER A 213 4.65 -4.15 21.71
C SER A 213 5.51 -2.93 21.36
N HIS A 214 5.58 -1.92 22.23
CA HIS A 214 6.38 -0.73 21.97
C HIS A 214 7.87 -0.94 22.25
N THR A 215 8.22 -1.72 23.26
CA THR A 215 9.61 -1.88 23.72
C THR A 215 10.27 -3.19 23.27
N GLY A 216 9.47 -4.16 22.77
CA GLY A 216 9.91 -5.54 22.54
C GLY A 216 10.28 -6.29 23.82
N ARG A 217 9.91 -5.73 25.00
CA ARG A 217 10.36 -6.20 26.31
C ARG A 217 9.20 -6.28 27.29
N ILE A 218 9.24 -7.29 28.14
CA ILE A 218 8.30 -7.43 29.25
C ILE A 218 9.05 -7.87 30.50
N ARG A 219 8.60 -7.45 31.68
CA ARG A 219 9.19 -7.94 32.92
C ARG A 219 8.86 -9.42 33.14
N SER A 220 9.81 -10.18 33.65
CA SER A 220 9.66 -11.63 33.87
C SER A 220 8.52 -11.97 34.82
N ASP A 221 8.29 -11.17 35.86
CA ASP A 221 7.22 -11.36 36.84
C ASP A 221 5.81 -11.16 36.27
N LYS A 222 5.69 -10.44 35.15
CA LYS A 222 4.43 -10.28 34.42
C LYS A 222 4.12 -11.50 33.55
N LEU A 223 5.16 -12.13 33.00
CA LEU A 223 5.03 -13.24 32.06
C LEU A 223 4.96 -14.60 32.78
N TYR A 224 5.61 -14.72 33.94
CA TYR A 224 5.71 -15.95 34.69
C TYR A 224 5.27 -15.73 36.14
N LYS A 225 4.11 -16.27 36.52
CA LYS A 225 3.61 -16.24 37.91
C LYS A 225 4.57 -16.92 38.90
N ASP A 226 5.27 -17.97 38.45
CA ASP A 226 6.29 -18.71 39.22
C ASP A 226 7.70 -18.43 38.63
N TYR A 227 8.06 -17.14 38.53
CA TYR A 227 9.19 -16.65 37.72
C TYR A 227 10.54 -17.33 38.01
N ASP A 228 10.81 -17.82 39.22
CA ASP A 228 12.07 -18.49 39.55
C ASP A 228 12.05 -20.03 39.44
N HIS A 229 10.88 -20.66 39.19
CA HIS A 229 10.73 -22.13 39.30
C HIS A 229 10.47 -22.85 37.96
N LYS A 230 9.99 -22.17 36.91
CA LYS A 230 9.45 -22.86 35.71
C LYS A 230 10.42 -23.13 34.55
N LEU A 231 11.62 -22.57 34.53
CA LEU A 231 12.49 -22.63 33.33
C LEU A 231 13.97 -22.96 33.61
N GLY A 232 14.36 -23.20 34.86
CA GLY A 232 15.73 -23.63 35.22
C GLY A 232 16.77 -22.50 35.25
N ASP A 233 16.40 -21.29 34.85
CA ASP A 233 17.19 -20.06 34.91
C ASP A 233 16.60 -19.04 35.91
N LYS A 234 17.47 -18.31 36.62
CA LYS A 234 17.04 -17.25 37.56
C LYS A 234 16.50 -16.06 36.77
N HIS A 235 15.22 -15.74 36.93
CA HIS A 235 14.56 -14.61 36.27
C HIS A 235 14.64 -13.30 37.07
N SER A 236 15.42 -13.31 38.15
CA SER A 236 15.81 -12.17 38.96
C SER A 236 17.26 -11.75 38.68
N ASN A 237 17.56 -10.44 38.77
CA ASN A 237 18.91 -9.92 38.73
C ASN A 237 19.64 -10.15 40.10
N LYS A 238 20.86 -9.64 40.25
CA LYS A 238 21.65 -9.80 41.50
C LYS A 238 20.98 -9.18 42.73
N ASP A 239 20.07 -8.22 42.53
CA ASP A 239 19.34 -7.49 43.57
C ASP A 239 17.91 -8.03 43.77
N TYR A 240 17.61 -9.23 43.28
CA TYR A 240 16.29 -9.86 43.30
C TYR A 240 15.20 -9.12 42.50
N ALA A 241 15.56 -8.12 41.69
CA ALA A 241 14.60 -7.43 40.83
C ALA A 241 14.28 -8.28 39.59
N PRO A 242 13.03 -8.27 39.09
CA PRO A 242 12.65 -8.99 37.88
C PRO A 242 13.46 -8.55 36.67
N LYS A 243 13.97 -9.52 35.89
CA LYS A 243 14.65 -9.25 34.62
C LYS A 243 13.65 -8.76 33.56
N LEU A 244 14.14 -7.92 32.66
CA LEU A 244 13.45 -7.63 31.40
C LEU A 244 13.74 -8.77 30.41
N ILE A 245 12.69 -9.44 29.98
CA ILE A 245 12.73 -10.46 28.94
C ILE A 245 12.59 -9.76 27.59
N ASN A 246 13.54 -9.99 26.70
CA ASN A 246 13.36 -9.62 25.29
C ASN A 246 12.45 -10.67 24.66
N ILE A 247 11.27 -10.24 24.23
CA ILE A 247 10.38 -11.06 23.41
C ILE A 247 10.74 -10.66 21.97
N GLU A 248 11.84 -11.22 21.45
CA GLU A 248 12.25 -10.90 20.08
C GLU A 248 11.26 -11.48 19.08
N LYS A 249 10.55 -10.56 18.42
CA LYS A 249 9.96 -10.59 17.08
C LYS A 249 9.38 -9.19 16.90
N GLU A 250 9.40 -8.63 15.71
CA GLU A 250 8.89 -7.27 15.45
C GLU A 250 7.38 -7.23 15.72
N VAL A 251 7.02 -7.04 17.00
CA VAL A 251 5.65 -6.88 17.43
C VAL A 251 5.15 -5.62 16.74
N ALA A 252 4.09 -5.74 15.94
CA ALA A 252 3.49 -4.59 15.29
C ALA A 252 3.31 -3.47 16.32
N TRP A 253 3.87 -2.30 16.03
CA TRP A 253 3.86 -1.17 16.93
C TRP A 253 2.41 -0.83 17.30
N LEU A 254 2.16 -0.71 18.60
CA LEU A 254 0.82 -0.44 19.09
C LEU A 254 0.35 0.96 18.69
N LYS A 255 -0.96 1.04 18.51
CA LYS A 255 -1.78 2.17 18.07
C LYS A 255 -1.80 3.31 19.08
N ASP A 256 -0.68 3.98 19.31
CA ASP A 256 -0.77 5.33 19.84
C ASP A 256 -0.97 6.31 18.68
N CYS A 257 -1.73 7.38 18.95
CA CYS A 257 -2.01 8.38 17.92
C CYS A 257 -0.70 9.01 17.41
N SER A 258 0.31 9.17 18.27
CA SER A 258 1.63 9.73 17.94
C SER A 258 2.48 8.90 16.98
N THR A 259 2.21 7.60 16.85
CA THR A 259 2.91 6.70 15.93
C THR A 259 2.48 6.99 14.49
N CYS A 260 1.21 7.34 14.32
CA CYS A 260 0.61 7.60 13.01
C CYS A 260 0.38 9.09 12.75
N HIS A 261 0.58 9.97 13.71
CA HIS A 261 0.36 11.41 13.58
C HIS A 261 1.58 12.22 14.03
N TYR A 262 1.68 13.45 13.51
CA TYR A 262 2.63 14.45 14.02
C TYR A 262 2.17 15.02 15.35
#